data_AF-A0A8C4N8I6-F1
#
_entry.id   AF-A0A8C4N8I6-F1
#
_cell.length_a   1.000
_cell.length_b   1.000
_cell.length_c   1.000
_cell.angle_alpha   90.00
_cell.angle_beta   90.00
_cell.angle_gamma   90.00
#
_symmetry.space_group_name_H-M   'P 1'
#
loop_
_entity.id
_entity.type
_entity.pdbx_description
1 polymer ?
#
loop_
_entity_poly.entity_id
_entity_poly.type
_entity_poly.pdbx_seq_one_letter_code
_entity_poly.pdbx_strand_id
1 'polypeptide(L)'
;MMMHTRYTCIAVEPSSPLAPQPYTLLYLGTENGELHKAVSIDGEMHIISSLKLFPGTGINILAYSAKKGLMYASSVLGVAQVPVVHCAAYRNCCHCLAARDPHCGWNLETKCCETMASNKSDLLQDLKGGCMSQCLEVDPPNPENRQTFYKRKLGLLASVCLFTSFVVLLMLWNWIRLCKSRIGHRRQHVRNIPEQRTVCRNEPTSELHCEMKVIPLT
;
A
#
# COMPACT_ATOMS: atom_id res chain seq x y z
N MET A 1 -26.54 -6.24 25.56
CA MET A 1 -26.55 -7.66 25.14
C MET A 1 -25.27 -7.91 24.36
N MET A 2 -24.29 -8.62 24.93
CA MET A 2 -23.07 -9.00 24.21
C MET A 2 -23.45 -9.97 23.10
N MET A 3 -23.38 -9.51 21.84
CA MET A 3 -23.47 -10.41 20.70
C MET A 3 -22.17 -11.21 20.66
N HIS A 4 -22.25 -12.49 21.06
CA HIS A 4 -21.13 -13.40 20.90
C HIS A 4 -21.07 -13.81 19.42
N THR A 5 -19.95 -13.56 18.76
CA THR A 5 -19.73 -14.00 17.38
C THR A 5 -19.58 -15.51 17.35
N ARG A 6 -20.45 -16.22 16.61
CA ARG A 6 -20.28 -17.66 16.37
C ARG A 6 -19.37 -17.89 15.17
N TYR A 7 -18.25 -18.57 15.41
CA TYR A 7 -17.35 -19.04 14.38
C TYR A 7 -17.82 -20.39 13.81
N THR A 8 -17.67 -20.56 12.51
CA THR A 8 -18.19 -21.71 11.75
C THR A 8 -17.09 -22.53 11.08
N CYS A 9 -15.95 -21.92 10.77
CA CYS A 9 -14.82 -22.60 10.17
C CYS A 9 -13.51 -21.87 10.51
N ILE A 10 -12.40 -22.60 10.37
CA ILE A 10 -11.06 -22.12 10.69
C ILE A 10 -10.06 -22.62 9.63
N ALA A 11 -9.11 -21.77 9.28
CA ALA A 11 -7.91 -22.14 8.54
C ALA A 11 -6.68 -21.56 9.25
N VAL A 12 -5.56 -22.30 9.20
CA VAL A 12 -4.32 -21.92 9.88
C VAL A 12 -3.23 -21.70 8.85
N GLU A 13 -2.53 -20.58 8.97
CA GLU A 13 -1.27 -20.30 8.31
C GLU A 13 -0.14 -20.41 9.36
N PRO A 14 0.76 -21.38 9.23
CA PRO A 14 1.88 -21.53 10.15
C PRO A 14 2.88 -20.38 9.96
N SER A 15 3.61 -20.02 11.01
CA SER A 15 4.72 -19.08 10.90
C SER A 15 5.83 -19.62 10.00
N SER A 16 6.53 -18.69 9.35
CA SER A 16 7.78 -19.02 8.68
C SER A 16 8.81 -19.52 9.72
N PRO A 17 9.53 -20.62 9.46
CA PRO A 17 10.61 -21.07 10.34
C PRO A 17 11.74 -20.04 10.52
N LEU A 18 11.83 -19.07 9.61
CA LEU A 18 12.81 -17.98 9.64
C LEU A 18 12.29 -16.72 10.35
N ALA A 19 11.05 -16.75 10.85
CA ALA A 19 10.50 -15.62 11.59
C ALA A 19 11.30 -15.39 12.88
N PRO A 20 11.61 -14.13 13.24
CA PRO A 20 12.37 -13.81 14.43
C PRO A 20 11.63 -14.19 15.73
N GLN A 21 10.29 -14.25 15.70
CA GLN A 21 9.45 -14.74 16.78
C GLN A 21 8.39 -15.70 16.21
N PRO A 22 8.09 -16.83 16.88
CA PRO A 22 7.00 -17.70 16.48
C PRO A 22 5.64 -17.02 16.64
N TYR A 23 4.78 -17.22 15.64
CA TYR A 23 3.39 -16.79 15.67
C TYR A 23 2.50 -17.84 14.98
N THR A 24 1.20 -17.78 15.21
CA THR A 24 0.21 -18.56 14.46
C THR A 24 -0.82 -17.63 13.85
N LEU A 25 -0.99 -17.67 12.53
CA LEU A 25 -2.04 -16.93 11.86
C LEU A 25 -3.28 -17.79 11.68
N LEU A 26 -4.42 -17.22 12.08
CA LEU A 26 -5.71 -17.89 12.12
C LEU A 26 -6.69 -17.08 11.27
N TYR A 27 -7.41 -17.78 10.42
CA TYR A 27 -8.50 -17.24 9.64
C TYR A 27 -9.78 -17.89 10.12
N LEU A 28 -10.72 -17.09 10.57
CA LEU A 28 -11.95 -17.53 11.22
C LEU A 28 -13.14 -17.02 10.41
N GLY A 29 -13.96 -17.96 9.93
CA GLY A 29 -15.24 -17.63 9.30
C GLY A 29 -16.34 -17.55 10.34
N THR A 30 -17.24 -16.60 10.19
CA THR A 30 -18.38 -16.42 11.09
C THR A 30 -19.70 -16.82 10.43
N GLU A 31 -20.73 -17.02 11.25
CA GLU A 31 -22.10 -17.27 10.78
C GLU A 31 -22.75 -16.08 10.07
N ASN A 32 -22.24 -14.86 10.30
CA ASN A 32 -22.75 -13.64 9.69
C ASN A 32 -21.97 -13.21 8.43
N GLY A 33 -21.05 -14.06 7.95
CA GLY A 33 -20.32 -13.85 6.70
C GLY A 33 -19.10 -12.94 6.79
N GLU A 34 -18.51 -12.85 7.97
CA GLU A 34 -17.26 -12.13 8.23
C GLU A 34 -16.09 -13.10 8.25
N LEU A 35 -15.00 -12.69 7.62
CA LEU A 35 -13.70 -13.32 7.75
C LEU A 35 -12.88 -12.51 8.74
N HIS A 36 -12.55 -13.11 9.88
CA HIS A 36 -11.60 -12.55 10.83
C HIS A 36 -10.21 -13.12 10.57
N LYS A 37 -9.21 -12.24 10.53
CA LYS A 37 -7.80 -12.62 10.59
C LYS A 37 -7.33 -12.37 12.01
N ALA A 38 -6.69 -13.35 12.62
CA ALA A 38 -6.16 -13.26 13.97
C ALA A 38 -4.74 -13.80 14.04
N VAL A 39 -3.95 -13.25 14.95
CA VAL A 39 -2.59 -13.70 15.24
C VAL A 39 -2.50 -14.15 16.69
N SER A 40 -1.83 -15.29 16.90
CA SER A 40 -1.43 -15.78 18.21
C SER A 40 0.06 -15.54 18.42
N ILE A 41 0.43 -14.81 19.47
CA ILE A 41 1.82 -14.50 19.83
C ILE A 41 1.98 -14.80 21.32
N ASP A 42 2.93 -15.66 21.69
CA ASP A 42 3.13 -16.10 23.08
C ASP A 42 1.84 -16.63 23.78
N GLY A 43 0.90 -17.18 23.01
CA GLY A 43 -0.39 -17.69 23.50
C GLY A 43 -1.49 -16.63 23.63
N GLU A 44 -1.19 -15.35 23.41
CA GLU A 44 -2.18 -14.29 23.36
C GLU A 44 -2.76 -14.14 21.95
N MET A 45 -4.09 -14.06 21.87
CA MET A 45 -4.84 -14.00 20.62
C MET A 45 -5.33 -12.58 20.33
N HIS A 46 -5.05 -12.08 19.12
CA HIS A 46 -5.52 -10.77 18.66
C HIS A 46 -6.23 -10.88 17.31
N ILE A 47 -7.45 -10.37 17.21
CA ILE A 47 -8.12 -10.17 15.91
C ILE A 47 -7.53 -8.90 15.29
N ILE A 48 -6.88 -9.05 14.15
CA ILE A 48 -6.13 -7.98 13.48
C ILE A 48 -6.84 -7.44 12.23
N SER A 49 -7.84 -8.16 11.72
CA SER A 49 -8.68 -7.71 10.62
C SER A 49 -10.05 -8.38 10.67
N SER A 50 -11.07 -7.67 10.20
CA SER A 50 -12.42 -8.18 9.98
C SER A 50 -12.92 -7.72 8.62
N LEU A 51 -13.36 -8.66 7.79
CA LEU A 51 -13.81 -8.40 6.43
C LEU A 51 -15.18 -9.02 6.18
N LYS A 52 -16.17 -8.20 5.82
CA LYS A 52 -17.50 -8.67 5.44
C LYS A 52 -17.47 -9.20 4.00
N LEU A 53 -17.61 -10.52 3.85
CA LEU A 53 -17.61 -11.18 2.53
C LEU A 53 -19.01 -11.53 2.05
N PHE A 54 -19.86 -12.06 2.93
CA PHE A 54 -21.20 -12.55 2.57
C PHE A 54 -22.27 -12.01 3.52
N PRO A 55 -22.81 -10.81 3.28
CA PRO A 55 -23.83 -10.25 4.15
C PRO A 55 -25.03 -11.18 4.33
N GLY A 56 -25.34 -11.52 5.59
CA GLY A 56 -26.50 -12.35 5.94
C GLY A 56 -26.32 -13.86 5.74
N THR A 57 -25.11 -14.34 5.42
CA THR A 57 -24.83 -15.78 5.22
C THR A 57 -23.49 -16.17 5.81
N GLY A 58 -23.42 -17.31 6.48
CA GLY A 58 -22.19 -17.81 7.08
C GLY A 58 -21.13 -18.26 6.09
N ILE A 59 -19.86 -18.12 6.49
CA ILE A 59 -18.74 -18.77 5.78
C ILE A 59 -18.66 -20.21 6.26
N ASN A 60 -18.71 -21.17 5.34
CA ASN A 60 -18.74 -22.60 5.69
C ASN A 60 -17.40 -23.28 5.46
N ILE A 61 -16.58 -22.78 4.52
CA ILE A 61 -15.29 -23.36 4.17
C ILE A 61 -14.26 -22.24 4.05
N LEU A 62 -13.09 -22.47 4.62
CA LEU A 62 -11.87 -21.69 4.41
C LEU A 62 -10.77 -22.60 3.87
N ALA A 63 -10.08 -22.15 2.83
CA ALA A 63 -8.94 -22.84 2.26
C ALA A 63 -7.79 -21.88 1.99
N TYR A 64 -6.68 -22.06 2.70
CA TYR A 64 -5.45 -21.31 2.51
C TYR A 64 -4.61 -21.87 1.36
N SER A 65 -4.09 -21.00 0.50
CA SER A 65 -3.16 -21.35 -0.57
C SER A 65 -1.87 -20.57 -0.46
N ALA A 66 -0.85 -21.16 0.16
CA ALA A 66 0.50 -20.58 0.28
C ALA A 66 1.08 -20.18 -1.10
N LYS A 67 0.93 -21.07 -2.10
CA LYS A 67 1.44 -20.83 -3.46
C LYS A 67 0.87 -19.58 -4.13
N LYS A 68 -0.39 -19.23 -3.84
CA LYS A 68 -1.07 -18.08 -4.43
C LYS A 68 -1.10 -16.86 -3.51
N GLY A 69 -0.79 -17.01 -2.21
CA GLY A 69 -0.99 -15.96 -1.22
C GLY A 69 -2.46 -15.58 -1.06
N LEU A 70 -3.37 -16.56 -1.17
CA LEU A 70 -4.82 -16.35 -1.12
C LEU A 70 -5.48 -17.21 -0.06
N MET A 71 -6.50 -16.64 0.57
CA MET A 71 -7.52 -17.34 1.33
C MET A 71 -8.80 -17.44 0.50
N TYR A 72 -9.29 -18.65 0.31
CA TYR A 72 -10.59 -18.89 -0.32
C TYR A 72 -11.64 -19.05 0.76
N ALA A 73 -12.68 -18.23 0.72
CA ALA A 73 -13.82 -18.33 1.63
C ALA A 73 -15.09 -18.66 0.84
N SER A 74 -15.82 -19.70 1.25
CA SER A 74 -17.03 -20.13 0.57
C SER A 74 -18.25 -20.00 1.47
N SER A 75 -19.35 -19.57 0.87
CA SER A 75 -20.71 -19.60 1.42
C SER A 75 -21.67 -20.21 0.40
N VAL A 76 -22.97 -20.28 0.73
CA VAL A 76 -23.99 -20.71 -0.23
C VAL A 76 -24.19 -19.73 -1.39
N LEU A 77 -23.68 -18.49 -1.27
CA LEU A 77 -23.80 -17.47 -2.30
C LEU A 77 -22.66 -17.51 -3.33
N GLY A 78 -21.50 -18.04 -2.95
CA GLY A 78 -20.29 -17.86 -3.75
C GLY A 78 -19.00 -18.25 -3.08
N VAL A 79 -17.90 -18.01 -3.80
CA VAL A 79 -16.52 -18.14 -3.31
C VAL A 79 -15.82 -16.80 -3.44
N ALA A 80 -15.27 -16.29 -2.34
CA ALA A 80 -14.44 -15.10 -2.29
C ALA A 80 -12.95 -15.49 -2.30
N GLN A 81 -12.16 -14.78 -3.11
CA GLN A 81 -10.71 -14.86 -3.09
C GLN A 81 -10.16 -13.64 -2.36
N VAL A 82 -9.48 -13.86 -1.23
CA VAL A 82 -8.98 -12.80 -0.36
C VAL A 82 -7.45 -12.87 -0.29
N PRO A 83 -6.72 -11.81 -0.67
CA PRO A 83 -5.28 -11.72 -0.45
C PRO A 83 -4.94 -11.86 1.03
N VAL A 84 -3.96 -12.70 1.36
CA VAL A 84 -3.51 -12.86 2.76
C VAL A 84 -2.69 -11.67 3.26
N VAL A 85 -2.11 -10.90 2.33
CA VAL A 85 -1.32 -9.71 2.58
C VAL A 85 -2.03 -8.48 2.01
N HIS A 86 -2.23 -7.46 2.84
CA HIS A 86 -2.82 -6.18 2.43
C HIS A 86 -2.23 -4.98 3.18
N CYS A 87 -0.89 -4.89 3.22
CA CYS A 87 -0.18 -3.87 4.00
C CYS A 87 -0.43 -2.43 3.54
N ALA A 88 -0.75 -2.24 2.26
CA ALA A 88 -1.03 -0.93 1.68
C ALA A 88 -2.25 -0.21 2.30
N ALA A 89 -3.10 -0.92 3.05
CA ALA A 89 -4.17 -0.30 3.82
C ALA A 89 -3.66 0.59 4.97
N TYR A 90 -2.45 0.34 5.47
CA TYR A 90 -1.89 1.07 6.61
C TYR A 90 -1.02 2.24 6.14
N ARG A 91 -1.54 3.46 6.30
CA ARG A 91 -0.96 4.69 5.70
C ARG A 91 0.09 5.40 6.56
N ASN A 92 0.26 5.00 7.81
CA ASN A 92 1.25 5.60 8.70
C ASN A 92 1.93 4.52 9.55
N CYS A 93 3.07 4.87 10.13
CA CYS A 93 3.88 3.95 10.94
C CYS A 93 3.05 3.32 12.05
N CYS A 94 2.30 4.13 12.82
CA CYS A 94 1.50 3.61 13.92
C CYS A 94 0.44 2.62 13.46
N HIS A 95 -0.26 2.89 12.37
CA HIS A 95 -1.28 1.98 11.86
C HIS A 95 -0.64 0.68 11.36
N CYS A 96 0.54 0.74 10.75
CA CYS A 96 1.26 -0.44 10.27
C CYS A 96 1.69 -1.34 11.44
N LEU A 97 2.27 -0.77 12.50
CA LEU A 97 2.70 -1.54 13.68
C LEU A 97 1.51 -1.99 14.54
N ALA A 98 0.53 -1.12 14.78
CA ALA A 98 -0.65 -1.45 15.57
C ALA A 98 -1.53 -2.52 14.92
N ALA A 99 -1.42 -2.72 13.60
CA ALA A 99 -2.09 -3.81 12.92
C ALA A 99 -1.60 -5.20 13.37
N ARG A 100 -0.35 -5.31 13.86
CA ARG A 100 0.25 -6.59 14.29
C ARG A 100 0.15 -7.70 13.24
N ASP A 101 0.12 -7.36 11.96
CA ASP A 101 0.08 -8.33 10.86
C ASP A 101 1.51 -8.81 10.57
N PRO A 102 1.83 -10.11 10.76
CA PRO A 102 3.17 -10.65 10.52
C PRO A 102 3.69 -10.44 9.10
N HIS A 103 2.80 -10.19 8.13
CA HIS A 103 3.19 -9.91 6.76
C HIS A 103 3.65 -8.48 6.53
N CYS A 104 3.38 -7.56 7.46
CA CYS A 104 3.52 -6.12 7.24
C CYS A 104 4.59 -5.51 8.13
N GLY A 105 5.42 -4.65 7.54
CA GLY A 105 6.42 -3.86 8.24
C GLY A 105 6.48 -2.43 7.70
N TRP A 106 6.83 -1.49 8.56
CA TRP A 106 6.97 -0.09 8.18
C TRP A 106 8.37 0.17 7.61
N ASN A 107 8.43 0.65 6.37
CA ASN A 107 9.68 1.05 5.75
C ASN A 107 10.04 2.49 6.15
N LEU A 108 11.17 2.65 6.85
CA LEU A 108 11.62 3.95 7.36
C LEU A 108 12.06 4.92 6.26
N GLU A 109 12.54 4.41 5.12
CA GLU A 109 13.00 5.21 3.97
C GLU A 109 11.81 5.68 3.13
N THR A 110 10.95 4.74 2.69
CA THR A 110 9.82 5.05 1.79
C THR A 110 8.62 5.64 2.51
N LYS A 111 8.59 5.55 3.85
CA LYS A 111 7.45 5.94 4.68
C LYS A 111 6.15 5.24 4.25
N CYS A 112 6.26 3.94 3.97
CA CYS A 112 5.16 3.08 3.57
C CYS A 112 5.12 1.80 4.39
N CYS A 113 3.91 1.25 4.58
CA CYS A 113 3.75 -0.10 5.10
C CYS A 113 3.89 -1.11 3.94
N GLU A 114 4.90 -1.97 4.02
CA GLU A 114 5.31 -2.88 2.96
C GLU A 114 5.29 -4.34 3.44
N THR A 115 5.32 -5.28 2.50
CA THR A 115 5.35 -6.71 2.82
C THR A 115 6.73 -7.13 3.32
N MET A 116 6.81 -7.93 4.38
CA MET A 116 8.05 -8.45 4.96
C MET A 116 8.89 -9.31 3.99
N ALA A 117 8.29 -9.82 2.91
CA ALA A 117 8.98 -10.57 1.86
C ALA A 117 9.75 -9.68 0.86
N SER A 118 9.59 -8.35 0.93
CA SER A 118 10.43 -7.44 0.14
C SER A 118 11.83 -7.46 0.75
N ASN A 119 12.86 -7.86 -0.01
CA ASN A 119 14.27 -8.03 0.40
C ASN A 119 14.94 -6.71 0.87
N LYS A 120 14.31 -5.98 1.78
CA LYS A 120 14.75 -4.69 2.31
C LYS A 120 15.10 -4.87 3.77
N SER A 121 16.29 -4.42 4.16
CA SER A 121 16.83 -4.58 5.52
C SER A 121 16.16 -3.68 6.56
N ASP A 122 15.32 -2.72 6.15
CA ASP A 122 14.94 -1.58 6.99
C ASP A 122 13.42 -1.54 7.27
N LEU A 123 12.80 -2.71 7.44
CA LEU A 123 11.40 -2.83 7.85
C LEU A 123 11.28 -2.91 9.38
N LEU A 124 10.60 -1.92 9.95
CA LEU A 124 10.25 -1.88 11.37
C LEU A 124 8.96 -2.68 11.59
N GLN A 125 8.98 -3.64 12.52
CA GLN A 125 7.81 -4.45 12.87
C GLN A 125 7.81 -4.74 14.38
N ASP A 126 6.62 -4.70 14.98
CA ASP A 126 6.39 -5.13 16.36
C ASP A 126 5.00 -5.73 16.53
N LEU A 127 4.96 -7.06 16.55
CA LEU A 127 3.71 -7.80 16.66
C LEU A 127 3.12 -7.77 18.07
N LYS A 128 3.94 -7.51 19.10
CA LYS A 128 3.53 -7.53 20.52
C LYS A 128 3.20 -6.13 21.03
N GLY A 129 4.12 -5.19 20.85
CA GLY A 129 4.02 -3.81 21.33
C GLY A 129 3.22 -2.88 20.42
N GLY A 130 3.07 -3.20 19.13
CA GLY A 130 2.40 -2.32 18.18
C GLY A 130 3.10 -0.96 18.05
N CYS A 131 2.36 0.16 18.04
CA CYS A 131 2.98 1.48 17.81
C CYS A 131 3.82 2.04 18.98
N MET A 132 3.63 1.60 20.24
CA MET A 132 3.80 2.42 21.46
C MET A 132 5.03 3.36 21.59
N SER A 133 6.16 3.12 20.93
CA SER A 133 7.26 4.09 20.88
C SER A 133 8.19 3.98 19.67
N GLN A 134 7.94 3.05 18.74
CA GLN A 134 8.88 2.76 17.66
C GLN A 134 8.75 3.74 16.48
N CYS A 135 7.55 4.32 16.35
CA CYS A 135 7.31 5.36 15.38
C CYS A 135 7.74 6.70 15.98
N LEU A 136 8.96 7.15 15.68
CA LEU A 136 9.33 8.53 15.94
C LEU A 136 8.40 9.42 15.11
N GLU A 137 7.57 10.23 15.77
CA GLU A 137 6.91 11.34 15.11
C GLU A 137 8.01 12.22 14.53
N VAL A 138 8.16 12.20 13.21
CA VAL A 138 8.78 13.35 12.55
C VAL A 138 7.75 14.43 12.72
N ASP A 139 7.95 15.29 13.73
CA ASP A 139 7.12 16.48 13.93
C ASP A 139 6.85 17.11 12.55
N PRO A 140 5.58 17.36 12.18
CA PRO A 140 5.32 18.18 11.01
C PRO A 140 6.09 19.49 11.24
N PRO A 141 6.87 19.98 10.25
CA PRO A 141 7.73 21.13 10.47
C PRO A 141 6.91 22.27 11.08
N ASN A 142 7.36 22.76 12.24
CA ASN A 142 6.73 23.84 12.99
C ASN A 142 6.25 24.94 12.02
N PRO A 143 4.95 25.31 12.02
CA PRO A 143 4.42 26.32 11.11
C PRO A 143 5.10 27.70 11.24
N GLU A 144 5.84 27.97 12.31
CA GLU A 144 6.57 29.24 12.49
C GLU A 144 7.80 29.40 11.58
N ASN A 145 8.40 28.32 11.07
CA ASN A 145 9.54 28.42 10.14
C ASN A 145 9.13 28.45 8.66
N ARG A 146 7.85 28.67 8.37
CA ARG A 146 7.32 28.76 6.99
C ARG A 146 7.75 30.05 6.26
N GLN A 147 8.16 31.09 7.00
CA GLN A 147 8.54 32.39 6.42
C GLN A 147 9.99 32.44 5.91
N THR A 148 10.93 31.69 6.48
CA THR A 148 12.35 31.75 6.08
C THR A 148 12.65 30.93 4.83
N PHE A 149 11.81 29.95 4.47
CA PHE A 149 11.96 29.21 3.22
C PHE A 149 11.34 29.92 2.00
N TYR A 150 10.23 30.65 2.17
CA TYR A 150 9.61 31.44 1.08
C TYR A 150 10.39 32.72 0.73
N LYS A 151 11.19 33.28 1.65
CA LYS A 151 12.10 34.40 1.33
C LYS A 151 13.37 34.02 0.59
N ARG A 152 13.76 32.73 0.54
CA ARG A 152 14.88 32.27 -0.31
C ARG A 152 14.48 31.89 -1.74
N LYS A 153 13.19 31.65 -2.01
CA LYS A 153 12.70 31.34 -3.37
C LYS A 153 12.20 32.55 -4.17
N LEU A 154 12.12 33.72 -3.55
CA LEU A 154 11.80 34.99 -4.21
C LEU A 154 13.03 35.85 -4.59
N GLY A 155 14.24 35.31 -4.44
CA GLY A 155 15.50 35.97 -4.81
C GLY A 155 16.21 35.39 -6.05
N LEU A 156 15.79 34.22 -6.56
CA LEU A 156 16.40 33.59 -7.75
C LEU A 156 15.55 33.68 -9.03
N LEU A 157 14.27 34.04 -8.94
CA LEU A 157 13.37 34.11 -10.12
C LEU A 157 13.39 35.48 -10.83
N ALA A 158 13.93 36.53 -10.22
CA ALA A 158 14.01 37.86 -10.85
C ALA A 158 15.22 38.03 -11.79
N SER A 159 16.29 37.24 -11.62
CA SER A 159 17.50 37.36 -12.47
C SER A 159 17.43 36.52 -13.75
N VAL A 160 16.64 35.43 -13.78
CA VAL A 160 16.56 34.53 -14.94
C VAL A 160 15.56 35.02 -16.01
N CYS A 161 14.56 35.82 -15.64
CA CYS A 161 13.59 36.37 -16.61
C CYS A 161 14.14 37.49 -17.52
N LEU A 162 15.21 38.18 -17.11
CA LEU A 162 15.81 39.24 -17.93
C LEU A 162 16.83 38.69 -18.95
N PHE A 163 17.43 37.52 -18.70
CA PHE A 163 18.40 36.91 -19.61
C PHE A 163 17.76 36.04 -20.71
N THR A 164 16.56 35.50 -20.50
CA THR A 164 15.88 34.68 -21.51
C THR A 164 15.18 35.51 -22.59
N SER A 165 14.79 36.76 -22.32
CA SER A 165 14.15 37.63 -23.31
C SER A 165 15.12 38.06 -24.44
N PHE A 166 16.39 38.31 -24.13
CA PHE A 166 17.38 38.77 -25.12
C PHE A 166 17.85 37.65 -26.07
N VAL A 167 17.99 36.42 -25.57
CA VAL A 167 18.39 35.25 -26.38
C VAL A 167 17.23 34.77 -27.27
N VAL A 168 15.99 34.84 -26.78
CA VAL A 168 14.80 34.45 -27.54
C VAL A 168 14.55 35.41 -28.71
N LEU A 169 14.79 36.72 -28.54
CA LEU A 169 14.67 37.70 -29.64
C LEU A 169 15.74 37.51 -30.73
N LEU A 170 16.99 37.19 -30.37
CA LEU A 170 18.06 36.89 -31.35
C LEU A 170 17.80 35.57 -32.10
N MET A 171 17.28 34.55 -31.43
CA MET A 171 16.94 33.26 -32.04
C MET A 171 15.72 33.37 -32.98
N LEU A 172 14.70 34.15 -32.61
CA LEU A 172 13.51 34.38 -33.46
C LEU A 172 13.84 35.19 -34.71
N TRP A 173 14.78 36.14 -34.65
CA TRP A 173 15.25 36.88 -35.83
C TRP A 173 16.02 35.98 -36.82
N ASN A 174 16.81 35.04 -36.31
CA ASN A 174 17.58 34.10 -37.14
C ASN A 174 16.70 32.97 -37.73
N TRP A 175 15.62 32.58 -37.04
CA TRP A 175 14.63 31.61 -37.54
C TRP A 175 13.77 32.14 -38.69
N ILE A 176 13.38 33.42 -38.64
CA ILE A 176 12.61 34.05 -39.73
C ILE A 176 13.45 34.15 -41.02
N ARG A 177 14.79 34.14 -40.93
CA ARG A 177 15.70 34.10 -42.09
C ARG A 177 15.91 32.70 -42.69
N LEU A 178 15.58 31.61 -42.00
CA LEU A 178 15.95 30.24 -42.43
C LEU A 178 14.78 29.30 -42.73
N CYS A 179 13.53 29.67 -42.43
CA CYS A 179 12.36 28.82 -42.69
C CYS A 179 11.58 29.23 -43.95
N LYS A 180 12.28 29.23 -45.09
CA LYS A 180 11.68 29.09 -46.42
C LYS A 180 12.26 27.84 -47.09
N SER A 181 12.18 26.69 -46.43
CA SER A 181 12.52 25.41 -47.08
C SER A 181 11.94 24.19 -46.34
N ARG A 182 10.94 23.59 -46.98
CA ARG A 182 10.77 22.13 -47.17
C ARG A 182 10.13 21.28 -46.06
N ILE A 183 8.85 21.02 -46.32
CA ILE A 183 7.95 19.90 -45.98
C ILE A 183 8.64 18.51 -46.02
N GLY A 184 8.25 17.57 -45.13
CA GLY A 184 8.56 16.14 -45.30
C GLY A 184 8.19 15.16 -44.17
N HIS A 185 6.96 14.63 -44.20
CA HIS A 185 6.43 13.29 -43.84
C HIS A 185 7.14 12.26 -42.90
N ARG A 186 6.30 11.71 -41.99
CA ARG A 186 5.99 10.30 -41.63
C ARG A 186 6.74 9.51 -40.51
N ARG A 187 5.89 8.85 -39.71
CA ARG A 187 6.03 7.92 -38.57
C ARG A 187 7.03 6.77 -38.71
N GLN A 188 7.57 6.33 -37.56
CA GLN A 188 7.72 4.91 -37.22
C GLN A 188 7.58 4.65 -35.72
N HIS A 189 7.27 3.39 -35.42
CA HIS A 189 6.59 2.84 -34.26
C HIS A 189 7.56 1.84 -33.61
N VAL A 190 7.84 1.93 -32.30
CA VAL A 190 8.46 0.83 -31.53
C VAL A 190 7.81 0.77 -30.15
N ARG A 191 7.43 -0.45 -29.77
CA ARG A 191 6.67 -0.83 -28.58
C ARG A 191 7.61 -1.39 -27.50
N ASN A 192 7.21 -1.20 -26.23
CA ASN A 192 7.47 -2.00 -25.01
C ASN A 192 8.88 -1.84 -24.37
N ILE A 193 9.09 -1.80 -23.04
CA ILE A 193 8.39 -2.28 -21.82
C ILE A 193 8.80 -1.37 -20.63
N PRO A 194 7.93 -0.98 -19.66
CA PRO A 194 8.40 -0.46 -18.38
C PRO A 194 8.35 -1.52 -17.26
N GLU A 195 9.48 -1.69 -16.61
CA GLU A 195 9.68 -2.33 -15.32
C GLU A 195 8.79 -1.65 -14.26
N GLN A 196 7.77 -2.35 -13.75
CA GLN A 196 6.88 -1.82 -12.71
C GLN A 196 7.59 -1.86 -11.35
N ARG A 197 8.32 -0.79 -11.05
CA ARG A 197 8.74 -0.46 -9.69
C ARG A 197 7.59 0.33 -9.05
N THR A 198 6.85 -0.29 -8.14
CA THR A 198 5.77 0.39 -7.40
C THR A 198 6.40 1.38 -6.44
N VAL A 199 6.50 2.63 -6.87
CA VAL A 199 6.89 3.76 -6.04
C VAL A 199 5.66 4.20 -5.27
N CYS A 200 5.73 4.18 -3.94
CA CYS A 200 4.80 4.92 -3.10
C CYS A 200 4.93 6.42 -3.42
N ARG A 201 4.14 6.93 -4.37
CA ARG A 201 3.96 8.37 -4.55
C ARG A 201 2.78 8.82 -3.70
N ASN A 202 3.00 9.87 -2.92
CA ASN A 202 1.94 10.70 -2.37
C ASN A 202 1.24 11.43 -3.53
N GLU A 203 0.31 10.75 -4.19
CA GLU A 203 -0.59 11.34 -5.18
C GLU A 203 -2.03 11.17 -4.66
N PRO A 204 -2.82 12.25 -4.55
CA PRO A 204 -4.19 12.15 -4.09
C PRO A 204 -4.98 11.41 -5.18
N THR A 205 -5.74 10.40 -4.79
CA THR A 205 -6.64 9.60 -5.65
C THR A 205 -5.96 8.63 -6.63
N SER A 206 -5.36 7.56 -6.11
CA SER A 206 -5.44 6.26 -6.78
C SER A 206 -5.56 5.18 -5.71
N GLU A 207 -6.80 4.80 -5.39
CA GLU A 207 -7.06 3.59 -4.63
C GLU A 207 -6.51 2.40 -5.42
N LEU A 208 -5.36 1.88 -5.01
CA LEU A 208 -5.01 0.49 -5.28
C LEU A 208 -5.96 -0.38 -4.46
N HIS A 209 -7.20 -0.49 -4.95
CA HIS A 209 -8.19 -1.43 -4.46
C HIS A 209 -7.62 -2.82 -4.75
N CYS A 210 -7.15 -3.52 -3.72
CA CYS A 210 -6.94 -4.96 -3.87
C CYS A 210 -8.32 -5.55 -4.08
N GLU A 211 -8.69 -5.77 -5.35
CA GLU A 211 -10.03 -6.26 -5.67
C GLU A 211 -10.23 -7.64 -5.07
N MET A 212 -11.02 -7.66 -4.00
CA MET A 212 -11.65 -8.87 -3.50
C MET A 212 -12.55 -9.41 -4.60
N LYS A 213 -12.23 -10.60 -5.11
CA LYS A 213 -13.03 -11.21 -6.16
C LYS A 213 -14.01 -12.20 -5.54
N VAL A 214 -15.29 -11.83 -5.52
CA VAL A 214 -16.37 -12.77 -5.21
C VAL A 214 -16.85 -13.38 -6.53
N ILE A 215 -16.77 -14.71 -6.62
CA ILE A 215 -17.27 -15.49 -7.74
C ILE A 215 -18.61 -16.09 -7.31
N PRO A 216 -19.74 -15.63 -7.88
CA PRO A 216 -21.06 -16.18 -7.56
C PRO A 216 -21.20 -17.61 -8.11
N LEU A 217 -22.11 -18.39 -7.51
CA LEU A 217 -22.42 -19.76 -7.94
C LEU A 217 -23.48 -19.83 -9.08
N THR A 218 -23.90 -18.68 -9.62
CA THR A 218 -24.91 -18.58 -10.70
C THR A 218 -24.29 -18.61 -12.09
#